data_AF-H3NRA4-F1
#
_entry.id   AF-H3NRA4-F1
#
_cell.length_a   1.000
_cell.length_b   1.000
_cell.length_c   1.000
_cell.angle_alpha   90.00
_cell.angle_beta   90.00
_cell.angle_gamma   90.00
#
_symmetry.space_group_name_H-M   'P 1'
#
loop_
_entity.id
_entity.type
_entity.pdbx_description
1 polymer ?
#
loop_
_entity_poly.entity_id
_entity_poly.type
_entity_poly.pdbx_seq_one_letter_code
_entity_poly.pdbx_strand_id
1 'polypeptide(L)'
;MAKTSSILIKIEPDLKERSETVLNQLGLSMSVAINLFLRQVALQEKIPFELELPRKNGAIDGDKLTEEKLLTLLEERHKTAEDKKRYSLEEVNKKLDKLINEI
;
A
#
# COMPACT_ATOMS: atom_id res chain seq x y z
N MET A 1 -15.89 36.15 -3.77
CA MET A 1 -14.65 35.82 -3.05
C MET A 1 -14.82 34.44 -2.42
N ALA A 2 -13.94 33.48 -2.71
CA ALA A 2 -14.01 32.16 -2.06
C ALA A 2 -13.65 32.31 -0.58
N LYS A 3 -14.51 31.84 0.32
CA LYS A 3 -14.22 31.83 1.76
C LYS A 3 -13.07 30.85 1.99
N THR A 4 -11.95 31.35 2.50
CA THR A 4 -10.76 30.53 2.79
C THR A 4 -10.67 30.35 4.30
N SER A 5 -10.51 29.12 4.76
CA SER A 5 -10.31 28.78 6.17
C SER A 5 -8.89 28.24 6.36
N SER A 6 -8.20 28.72 7.40
CA SER A 6 -6.86 28.24 7.75
C SER A 6 -6.96 27.03 8.68
N ILE A 7 -6.09 26.03 8.47
CA ILE A 7 -5.99 24.83 9.31
C ILE A 7 -4.58 24.79 9.92
N LEU A 8 -4.49 24.61 11.24
CA LEU A 8 -3.24 24.34 11.94
C LEU A 8 -3.18 22.85 12.29
N ILE A 9 -2.15 22.16 11.80
CA ILE A 9 -1.96 20.72 12.03
C ILE A 9 -0.65 20.52 12.77
N LYS A 10 -0.68 19.74 13.86
CA LYS A 10 0.52 19.26 14.54
C LYS A 10 0.91 17.92 13.94
N ILE A 11 2.14 17.81 13.48
CA ILE A 11 2.72 16.59 12.91
C ILE A 11 4.14 16.42 13.45
N GLU A 12 4.61 15.18 13.49
CA GLU A 12 5.99 14.89 13.84
C GLU A 12 6.94 15.48 12.79
N PRO A 13 8.09 16.06 13.19
CA PRO A 13 9.05 16.66 12.26
C PRO A 13 9.52 15.69 11.17
N ASP A 14 9.86 14.47 11.56
CA ASP A 14 10.36 13.44 10.63
C ASP A 14 9.30 13.00 9.63
N LEU A 15 8.02 12.98 10.04
CA LEU A 15 6.91 12.66 9.16
C LEU A 15 6.69 13.78 8.15
N LYS A 16 6.81 15.04 8.59
CA LYS A 16 6.71 16.22 7.72
C LYS A 16 7.74 16.18 6.61
N GLU A 17 9.02 16.01 6.97
CA GLU A 17 10.13 16.01 6.03
C GLU A 17 10.02 14.88 4.99
N ARG A 18 9.71 13.66 5.46
CA ARG A 18 9.49 12.51 4.59
C ARG A 18 8.32 12.75 3.62
N SER A 19 7.22 13.29 4.13
CA SER A 19 6.04 13.58 3.32
C SER A 19 6.31 14.69 2.29
N GLU A 20 7.01 15.76 2.66
CA GLU A 20 7.40 16.83 1.72
C GLU A 20 8.31 16.29 0.61
N THR A 21 9.27 15.42 0.94
CA THR A 21 10.15 14.80 -0.06
C THR A 21 9.35 14.03 -1.11
N VAL A 22 8.44 13.16 -0.67
CA VAL A 22 7.59 12.36 -1.57
C VAL A 22 6.65 13.25 -2.39
N LEU A 23 5.99 14.22 -1.75
CA LEU A 23 5.08 15.13 -2.45
C LEU A 23 5.80 16.00 -3.48
N ASN A 24 7.01 16.47 -3.18
CA ASN A 24 7.82 17.25 -4.12
C ASN A 24 8.23 16.43 -5.35
N GLN A 25 8.53 15.14 -5.18
CA GLN A 25 8.78 14.23 -6.32
C GLN A 25 7.54 14.06 -7.20
N LEU A 26 6.34 14.15 -6.61
CA LEU A 26 5.06 14.16 -7.33
C LEU A 26 4.68 15.56 -7.87
N GLY A 27 5.49 16.59 -7.64
CA GLY A 27 5.20 17.97 -8.04
C GLY A 27 4.10 18.65 -7.21
N LEU A 28 3.83 18.15 -5.99
CA LEU A 28 2.80 18.64 -5.10
C LEU A 28 3.40 19.32 -3.87
N SER A 29 2.82 20.45 -3.46
CA SER A 29 3.12 21.02 -2.14
C SER A 29 2.25 20.39 -1.06
N MET A 30 2.68 20.48 0.20
CA MET A 30 1.93 19.98 1.36
C MET A 30 0.50 20.53 1.40
N SER A 31 0.33 21.83 1.13
CA SER A 31 -0.99 22.47 1.13
C SER A 31 -1.89 21.97 0.00
N VAL A 32 -1.34 21.71 -1.18
CA VAL A 32 -2.11 21.16 -2.31
C VAL A 32 -2.54 19.73 -2.02
N ALA A 33 -1.64 18.91 -1.45
CA ALA A 33 -1.94 17.54 -1.07
C ALA A 33 -3.04 17.45 -0.01
N ILE A 34 -2.97 18.27 1.05
CA ILE A 34 -4.02 18.33 2.08
C ILE A 34 -5.36 18.77 1.48
N ASN A 35 -5.35 19.77 0.61
CA ASN A 35 -6.57 20.20 -0.09
C ASN A 35 -7.16 19.08 -0.96
N LEU A 36 -6.33 18.32 -1.66
CA LEU A 36 -6.76 17.19 -2.47
C LEU A 36 -7.40 16.09 -1.61
N PHE A 37 -6.76 15.76 -0.48
CA PHE A 37 -7.29 14.81 0.49
C PHE A 37 -8.68 15.23 0.99
N LEU A 38 -8.83 16.48 1.44
CA LEU A 38 -10.11 16.99 1.96
C LEU A 38 -11.20 17.03 0.88
N ARG A 39 -10.84 17.37 -0.37
CA ARG A 39 -11.77 17.30 -1.50
C ARG A 39 -12.25 15.87 -1.74
N GLN A 40 -11.35 14.90 -1.65
CA GLN A 40 -11.71 13.51 -1.85
C GLN A 40 -12.61 12.99 -0.73
N VAL A 41 -12.35 13.37 0.52
CA VAL A 41 -13.23 13.08 1.65
C VAL A 41 -14.62 13.66 1.43
N ALA A 42 -14.71 14.93 1.02
CA ALA A 42 -16.00 15.58 0.75
C ALA A 42 -16.74 14.97 -0.45
N LEU A 43 -16.02 14.55 -1.50
CA LEU A 43 -16.62 13.99 -2.70
C LEU A 43 -17.15 12.56 -2.48
N GLN A 44 -16.42 11.75 -1.73
CA GLN A 44 -16.75 10.34 -1.54
C GLN A 44 -17.49 10.03 -0.23
N GLU A 45 -17.63 11.03 0.65
CA GLU A 45 -18.20 10.89 2.00
C GLU A 45 -17.53 9.77 2.83
N LYS A 46 -16.24 9.51 2.55
CA LYS A 46 -15.43 8.50 3.24
C LYS A 46 -13.95 8.89 3.26
N ILE A 47 -13.17 8.18 4.06
CA ILE A 47 -11.72 8.33 4.06
C ILE A 47 -11.15 7.71 2.76
N PRO A 48 -10.36 8.45 1.97
CA PRO A 48 -9.91 8.05 0.63
C PRO A 48 -8.68 7.13 0.65
N PHE A 49 -8.61 6.25 1.64
CA PHE A 49 -7.63 5.17 1.74
C PHE A 49 -8.26 4.05 2.58
N GLU A 50 -7.77 2.82 2.40
CA GLU A 50 -8.28 1.69 3.18
C GLU A 50 -7.84 1.82 4.64
N LEU A 51 -8.79 1.70 5.56
CA LEU A 51 -8.53 1.69 7.00
C LEU A 51 -8.38 0.23 7.43
N GLU A 52 -7.18 -0.30 7.27
CA GLU A 52 -6.82 -1.61 7.84
C GLU A 52 -6.11 -1.40 9.18
N LEU A 53 -6.48 -2.18 10.20
CA LEU A 53 -5.62 -2.35 11.36
C LEU A 53 -4.30 -2.95 10.87
N PRO A 54 -3.14 -2.52 11.40
CA PRO A 54 -1.87 -3.13 11.04
C PRO A 54 -1.98 -4.63 11.36
N ARG A 55 -2.10 -5.46 10.31
CA ARG A 55 -2.12 -6.91 10.46
C ARG A 55 -0.82 -7.27 11.15
N LYS A 56 -0.91 -7.86 12.36
CA LYS A 56 0.24 -8.52 12.95
C LYS A 56 0.72 -9.53 11.92
N ASN A 57 1.93 -9.34 11.41
CA ASN A 57 2.59 -10.20 10.44
C ASN A 57 2.23 -11.67 10.69
N GLY A 58 1.40 -12.27 9.82
CA GLY A 58 1.05 -13.69 9.89
C GLY A 58 -0.41 -14.05 10.10
N ALA A 59 -1.32 -13.11 10.36
CA ALA A 59 -2.74 -13.40 10.27
C ALA A 59 -3.18 -13.35 8.80
N ILE A 60 -3.18 -14.51 8.15
CA ILE A 60 -4.08 -14.74 7.02
C ILE A 60 -5.50 -14.49 7.53
N ASP A 61 -6.10 -13.39 7.10
CA ASP A 61 -7.52 -13.14 7.38
C ASP A 61 -8.31 -14.26 6.68
N GLY A 62 -8.85 -15.19 7.47
CA GLY A 62 -9.71 -16.27 6.97
C GLY A 62 -11.02 -15.78 6.33
N ASP A 63 -11.25 -14.46 6.32
CA ASP A 63 -12.49 -13.82 5.86
C ASP A 63 -12.34 -13.03 4.54
N LYS A 64 -11.11 -12.92 3.98
CA LYS A 64 -10.88 -12.36 2.63
C LYS A 64 -10.29 -13.41 1.69
N LEU A 65 -10.92 -14.57 1.64
CA LEU A 65 -10.64 -15.54 0.60
C LEU A 65 -11.95 -16.06 0.03
N THR A 66 -12.52 -15.29 -0.91
CA THR A 66 -13.65 -15.73 -1.72
C THR A 66 -13.31 -17.07 -2.36
N GLU A 67 -14.23 -18.05 -2.31
CA GLU A 67 -14.06 -19.40 -2.88
C GLU A 67 -13.48 -19.38 -4.30
N GLU A 68 -13.86 -18.38 -5.10
CA GLU A 68 -13.36 -18.22 -6.47
C GLU A 68 -11.85 -17.99 -6.53
N LYS A 69 -11.30 -17.19 -5.61
CA LYS A 69 -9.87 -16.91 -5.55
C LYS A 69 -9.08 -18.11 -4.99
N LEU A 70 -9.70 -18.91 -4.12
CA LEU A 70 -9.19 -20.22 -3.69
C LEU A 70 -9.11 -21.20 -4.84
N LEU A 71 -10.19 -21.34 -5.60
CA LEU A 71 -10.28 -22.24 -6.74
C LEU A 71 -9.27 -21.84 -7.81
N THR A 72 -9.16 -20.54 -8.11
CA THR A 72 -8.14 -20.01 -9.04
C THR A 72 -6.71 -20.32 -8.55
N LEU A 73 -6.43 -20.11 -7.25
CA LEU A 73 -5.13 -20.44 -6.65
C LEU A 73 -4.82 -21.94 -6.70
N LEU A 74 -5.82 -22.79 -6.48
CA LEU A 74 -5.67 -24.25 -6.52
C LEU A 74 -5.41 -24.75 -7.94
N GLU A 75 -6.09 -24.18 -8.94
CA GLU A 75 -5.86 -24.47 -10.37
C GLU A 75 -4.48 -24.01 -10.83
N GLU A 76 -4.05 -22.81 -10.43
CA GLU A 76 -2.69 -22.31 -10.70
C GLU A 76 -1.61 -23.18 -10.03
N ARG A 77 -1.83 -23.59 -8.78
CA ARG A 77 -0.94 -24.51 -8.05
C ARG A 77 -0.86 -25.88 -8.71
N HIS A 78 -1.97 -26.42 -9.24
CA HIS A 78 -1.99 -27.69 -9.97
C HIS A 78 -1.19 -27.60 -11.28
N LYS A 79 -1.34 -26.52 -12.05
CA LYS A 79 -0.51 -26.28 -13.25
C LYS A 79 0.98 -26.14 -12.94
N THR A 80 1.31 -25.48 -11.83
CA THR A 80 2.71 -25.27 -11.42
C THR A 80 3.31 -26.51 -10.75
N ALA A 81 2.49 -27.49 -10.34
CA ALA A 81 2.95 -28.76 -9.80
C ALA A 81 3.36 -29.76 -10.89
N GLU A 82 2.76 -29.67 -12.08
CA GLU A 82 3.21 -30.43 -13.25
C GLU A 82 4.52 -29.88 -13.80
N ASP A 83 4.69 -28.56 -13.79
CA ASP A 83 5.92 -27.89 -14.18
C ASP A 83 6.87 -27.77 -12.98
N LYS A 84 7.53 -28.89 -12.66
CA LYS A 84 8.41 -29.27 -11.53
C LYS A 84 9.46 -28.26 -11.02
N LYS A 85 9.15 -26.96 -10.91
CA LYS A 85 10.06 -25.88 -10.55
C LYS A 85 9.98 -25.62 -9.04
N ARG A 86 10.51 -26.58 -8.28
CA ARG A 86 10.79 -26.39 -6.85
C ARG A 86 12.04 -25.53 -6.72
N TYR A 87 11.88 -24.26 -6.36
CA TYR A 87 13.02 -23.43 -5.99
C TYR A 87 13.52 -23.86 -4.62
N SER A 88 14.83 -24.09 -4.50
CA SER A 88 15.46 -24.33 -3.19
C SER A 88 15.37 -23.07 -2.33
N LEU A 89 15.30 -23.22 -1.01
CA LEU A 89 15.28 -22.09 -0.07
C LEU A 89 16.46 -21.13 -0.28
N GLU A 90 17.62 -21.64 -0.70
CA GLU A 90 18.79 -20.83 -1.04
C GLU A 90 18.58 -19.97 -2.29
N GLU A 91 17.89 -20.49 -3.31
CA GLU A 91 17.61 -19.74 -4.54
C GLU A 91 16.57 -18.65 -4.32
N VAL A 92 15.62 -18.90 -3.41
CA VAL A 92 14.61 -17.93 -2.98
C VAL A 92 15.27 -16.78 -2.23
N ASN A 93 16.14 -17.08 -1.25
CA ASN A 93 16.87 -16.04 -0.52
C ASN A 93 17.76 -15.20 -1.44
N LYS A 94 18.49 -15.85 -2.37
CA LYS A 94 19.34 -15.13 -3.33
C LYS A 94 18.56 -14.24 -4.29
N LYS A 95 17.32 -14.61 -4.64
CA LYS A 95 16.42 -13.76 -5.43
C LYS A 95 15.84 -12.61 -4.60
N LEU A 96 15.46 -12.86 -3.35
CA LEU A 96 15.01 -11.80 -2.44
C LEU A 96 16.10 -10.76 -2.21
N ASP A 97 17.34 -11.19 -1.95
CA ASP A 97 18.47 -10.28 -1.76
C ASP A 97 18.76 -9.44 -3.02
N LYS A 98 18.53 -10.00 -4.21
CA LYS A 98 18.65 -9.25 -5.46
C LYS A 98 17.56 -8.18 -5.61
N LEU A 99 16.31 -8.52 -5.29
CA LEU A 99 15.17 -7.62 -5.37
C LEU A 99 15.24 -6.49 -4.33
N ILE A 100 15.80 -6.76 -3.15
CA ILE A 100 15.99 -5.77 -2.09
C ILE A 100 17.10 -4.77 -2.43
N ASN A 101 18.11 -5.19 -3.20
CA ASN A 101 19.23 -4.33 -3.61
C ASN A 101 19.00 -3.61 -4.96
N GLU A 102 17.84 -3.79 -5.60
CA GLU A 102 17.43 -3.09 -6.84
C GLU A 102 16.38 -1.97 -6.58
N ILE A 103 16.05 -1.69 -5.31
CA ILE A 103 15.27 -0.54 -4.83
C ILE A 103 16.22 0.46 -4.17
#